data_AF-A0A955YDV8-F1
#
_entry.id   AF-A0A955YDV8-F1
#
_cell.length_a   1.000
_cell.length_b   1.000
_cell.length_c   1.000
_cell.angle_alpha   90.00
_cell.angle_beta   90.00
_cell.angle_gamma   90.00
#
_symmetry.space_group_name_H-M   'P 1'
#
loop_
_entity.id
_entity.type
_entity.pdbx_description
1 polymer ?
#
loop_
_entity_poly.entity_id
_entity_poly.type
_entity_poly.pdbx_seq_one_letter_code
_entity_poly.pdbx_strand_id
1 'polypeptide(L)'
;MKRSVIVSMLVVFIAVLGGVGAAVTFPTEFAQVVSSLGAPFQDPVIGCWESQVAPHAAVQCFSEDGSYTAQLLGLPGAGHWERLSDQRVRVETTTLASTTATTFDMWIRDDALHIQAEGEREVRVFVRMAGATTLEAPQPLGQPPTSGEEGDHADDEWAGRERLAREGEMARLAAEAQRASQEARAVRAQAEAAQAAAAQSAQNARERLAREEEMARLAAEAERAVQEARAIRAQAEAAQAAAARAAAPADQP
;
A
#
# COMPACT_ATOMS: atom_id res chain seq x y z
N MET A 1 -23.03 -8.47 -39.97
CA MET A 1 -23.41 -9.90 -40.10
C MET A 1 -22.30 -10.83 -40.64
N LYS A 2 -21.11 -10.34 -41.07
CA LYS A 2 -20.02 -11.21 -41.60
C LYS A 2 -19.08 -11.84 -40.55
N ARG A 3 -19.04 -11.35 -39.31
CA ARG A 3 -18.11 -11.84 -38.26
C ARG A 3 -18.57 -13.11 -37.54
N SER A 4 -19.87 -13.40 -37.55
CA SER A 4 -20.43 -14.56 -36.84
C SER A 4 -20.19 -15.90 -37.58
N VAL A 5 -20.07 -15.87 -38.91
CA VAL A 5 -19.82 -17.07 -39.73
C VAL A 5 -18.39 -17.58 -39.57
N ILE A 6 -17.42 -16.68 -39.35
CA ILE A 6 -16.00 -17.03 -39.20
C ILE A 6 -15.76 -17.76 -37.86
N VAL A 7 -16.42 -17.32 -36.79
CA VAL A 7 -16.28 -17.95 -35.47
C VAL A 7 -16.91 -19.35 -35.44
N SER A 8 -18.09 -19.54 -36.06
CA SER A 8 -18.70 -20.87 -36.15
C SER A 8 -17.89 -21.84 -37.03
N MET A 9 -17.29 -21.38 -38.15
CA MET A 9 -16.40 -22.25 -38.92
C MET A 9 -15.15 -22.63 -38.14
N LEU A 10 -14.57 -21.72 -37.36
CA LEU A 10 -13.35 -22.00 -36.58
C LEU A 10 -13.60 -23.04 -35.49
N VAL A 11 -14.72 -22.92 -34.76
CA VAL A 11 -15.10 -23.88 -33.69
C VAL A 11 -15.40 -25.27 -34.27
N VAL A 12 -16.07 -25.33 -35.43
CA VAL A 12 -16.33 -26.62 -36.11
C VAL A 12 -15.04 -27.22 -36.67
N PHE A 13 -14.10 -26.41 -37.16
CA PHE A 13 -12.81 -26.92 -37.66
C PHE A 13 -11.95 -27.50 -36.52
N ILE A 14 -11.96 -26.87 -35.34
CA ILE A 14 -11.26 -27.37 -34.15
C ILE A 14 -11.91 -28.66 -33.63
N ALA A 15 -13.25 -28.76 -33.64
CA ALA A 15 -13.96 -29.96 -33.22
C ALA A 15 -13.75 -31.16 -34.16
N VAL A 16 -13.68 -30.92 -35.48
CA VAL A 16 -13.42 -31.97 -36.48
C VAL A 16 -11.96 -32.43 -36.44
N LEU A 17 -11.01 -31.54 -36.16
CA LEU A 17 -9.60 -31.92 -35.98
C LEU A 17 -9.33 -32.62 -34.64
N GLY A 18 -10.13 -32.37 -33.59
CA GLY A 18 -10.01 -33.04 -32.29
C GLY A 18 -10.60 -34.46 -32.23
N GLY A 19 -11.36 -34.88 -33.24
CA GLY A 19 -12.13 -36.14 -33.24
C GLY A 19 -11.44 -37.36 -33.86
N VAL A 20 -10.28 -37.21 -34.50
CA VAL A 20 -9.55 -38.35 -35.10
C VAL A 20 -8.29 -38.62 -34.29
N GLY A 21 -8.37 -39.65 -33.45
CA GLY A 21 -7.28 -40.08 -32.59
C GLY A 21 -6.03 -40.47 -33.37
N ALA A 22 -4.89 -39.97 -32.91
CA ALA A 22 -3.61 -40.66 -32.98
C ALA A 22 -2.83 -40.30 -31.72
N ALA A 23 -2.29 -41.32 -31.06
CA ALA A 23 -1.38 -41.19 -29.94
C ALA A 23 -0.14 -40.41 -30.41
N VAL A 24 -0.12 -39.10 -30.14
CA VAL A 24 1.07 -38.28 -30.26
C VAL A 24 1.53 -38.02 -28.83
N THR A 25 2.70 -38.54 -28.48
CA THR A 25 3.42 -38.11 -27.29
C THR A 25 3.67 -36.62 -27.42
N PHE A 26 2.85 -35.81 -26.73
CA PHE A 26 3.03 -34.37 -26.73
C PHE A 26 4.33 -34.03 -25.99
N PRO A 27 5.18 -33.15 -26.54
CA PRO A 27 6.36 -32.65 -25.84
C PRO A 27 5.91 -31.95 -24.55
N THR A 28 6.69 -32.10 -23.48
CA THR A 28 6.46 -31.49 -22.15
C THR A 28 6.20 -29.98 -22.19
N GLU A 29 6.65 -29.30 -23.25
CA GLU A 29 6.39 -27.87 -23.47
C GLU A 29 4.91 -27.57 -23.77
N PHE A 30 4.17 -28.48 -24.41
CA PHE A 30 2.73 -28.30 -24.64
C PHE A 30 1.91 -28.53 -23.37
N ALA A 31 2.38 -29.39 -22.47
CA ALA A 31 1.76 -29.58 -21.15
C ALA A 31 1.85 -28.30 -20.31
N GLN A 32 2.97 -27.56 -20.36
CA GLN A 32 3.08 -26.25 -19.71
C GLN A 32 2.12 -25.20 -20.31
N VAL A 33 1.97 -25.18 -21.63
CA VAL A 33 1.05 -24.24 -22.31
C VAL A 33 -0.41 -24.54 -21.96
N VAL A 34 -0.82 -25.81 -21.92
CA VAL A 34 -2.19 -26.19 -21.56
C VAL A 34 -2.44 -26.04 -20.05
N SER A 35 -1.44 -26.28 -19.19
CA SER A 35 -1.52 -25.96 -17.75
C SER A 35 -1.60 -24.45 -17.49
N SER A 36 -1.01 -23.61 -18.34
CA SER A 36 -1.15 -22.15 -18.24
C SER A 36 -2.50 -21.61 -18.74
N LEU A 37 -3.24 -22.41 -19.51
CA LEU A 37 -4.58 -22.04 -20.01
C LEU A 37 -5.71 -22.41 -19.02
N GLY A 38 -5.39 -23.19 -17.98
CA GLY A 38 -6.33 -23.63 -16.95
C GLY A 38 -6.03 -23.13 -15.53
N ALA A 39 -4.89 -22.48 -15.30
CA ALA A 39 -4.67 -21.73 -14.07
C ALA A 39 -5.52 -20.46 -14.12
N PRO A 40 -6.30 -20.13 -13.07
CA PRO A 40 -6.91 -18.80 -13.00
C PRO A 40 -5.79 -17.78 -13.17
N PHE A 41 -6.00 -16.77 -14.01
CA PHE A 41 -5.06 -15.66 -14.14
C PHE A 41 -4.91 -15.02 -12.75
N GLN A 42 -3.87 -15.41 -12.02
CA GLN A 42 -3.57 -14.84 -10.71
C GLN A 42 -2.88 -13.51 -10.96
N ASP A 43 -3.48 -12.46 -10.42
CA ASP A 43 -2.88 -11.15 -10.38
C ASP A 43 -1.47 -11.26 -9.79
N PRO A 44 -0.43 -10.82 -10.52
CA PRO A 44 0.94 -11.09 -10.11
C PRO A 44 1.31 -10.33 -8.82
N VAL A 45 0.50 -9.36 -8.38
CA VAL A 45 0.64 -8.66 -7.09
C VAL A 45 0.24 -9.55 -5.91
N ILE A 46 -0.53 -10.62 -6.12
CA ILE A 46 -0.93 -11.55 -5.05
C ILE A 46 0.31 -12.17 -4.40
N GLY A 47 0.32 -12.18 -3.07
CA GLY A 47 1.40 -12.65 -2.21
C GLY A 47 1.89 -11.58 -1.24
N CYS A 48 2.91 -11.95 -0.46
CA CYS A 48 3.54 -11.06 0.49
C CYS A 48 4.86 -10.48 -0.03
N TRP A 49 5.05 -9.19 0.22
CA TRP A 49 6.12 -8.36 -0.29
C TRP A 49 6.77 -7.58 0.84
N GLU A 50 8.09 -7.54 0.88
CA GLU A 50 8.89 -6.88 1.91
C GLU A 50 9.73 -5.76 1.31
N SER A 51 9.81 -4.62 1.98
CA SER A 51 10.54 -3.45 1.50
C SER A 51 12.04 -3.73 1.39
N GLN A 52 12.63 -3.37 0.23
CA GLN A 52 14.08 -3.47 0.05
C GLN A 52 14.86 -2.49 0.94
N VAL A 53 14.29 -1.31 1.21
CA VAL A 53 14.96 -0.25 1.98
C VAL A 53 14.75 -0.36 3.48
N ALA A 54 13.73 -1.11 3.91
CA ALA A 54 13.42 -1.33 5.33
C ALA A 54 12.93 -2.78 5.56
N PRO A 55 13.84 -3.77 5.46
CA PRO A 55 13.51 -5.17 5.71
C PRO A 55 12.91 -5.35 7.11
N HIS A 56 11.93 -6.24 7.23
CA HIS A 56 11.15 -6.57 8.43
C HIS A 56 10.35 -5.42 9.05
N ALA A 57 10.55 -4.21 8.57
CA ALA A 57 9.85 -3.01 9.02
C ALA A 57 8.74 -2.60 8.05
N ALA A 58 8.71 -3.11 6.81
CA ALA A 58 7.64 -2.81 5.87
C ALA A 58 7.29 -4.06 5.06
N VAL A 59 6.18 -4.70 5.42
CA VAL A 59 5.63 -5.90 4.74
C VAL A 59 4.20 -5.61 4.30
N GLN A 60 3.83 -6.05 3.10
CA GLN A 60 2.49 -5.91 2.53
C GLN A 60 2.07 -7.22 1.89
N CYS A 61 0.88 -7.72 2.20
CA CYS A 61 0.34 -8.96 1.65
C CYS A 61 -1.01 -8.69 0.97
N PHE A 62 -1.13 -9.18 -0.26
CA PHE A 62 -2.33 -9.08 -1.10
C PHE A 62 -2.86 -10.49 -1.35
N SER A 63 -4.12 -10.73 -1.00
CA SER A 63 -4.77 -12.03 -1.18
C SER A 63 -5.74 -12.02 -2.36
N GLU A 64 -5.98 -13.19 -2.94
CA GLU A 64 -6.89 -13.36 -4.09
C GLU A 64 -8.35 -13.02 -3.77
N ASP A 65 -8.76 -13.14 -2.50
CA ASP A 65 -10.09 -12.76 -2.01
C ASP A 65 -10.27 -11.24 -1.83
N GLY A 66 -9.25 -10.45 -2.21
CA GLY A 66 -9.22 -9.00 -2.03
C GLY A 66 -8.83 -8.55 -0.63
N SER A 67 -8.50 -9.45 0.30
CA SER A 67 -7.97 -9.05 1.60
C SER A 67 -6.56 -8.49 1.49
N TYR A 68 -6.27 -7.47 2.28
CA TYR A 68 -4.98 -6.80 2.35
C TYR A 68 -4.50 -6.73 3.80
N THR A 69 -3.23 -7.03 4.04
CA THR A 69 -2.58 -6.79 5.33
C THR A 69 -1.23 -6.13 5.13
N ALA A 70 -0.83 -5.32 6.11
CA ALA A 70 0.47 -4.68 6.10
C ALA A 70 1.03 -4.55 7.51
N GLN A 71 2.35 -4.49 7.59
CA GLN A 71 3.09 -4.09 8.77
C GLN A 71 4.05 -3.00 8.36
N LEU A 72 3.82 -1.77 8.84
CA LEU A 72 4.65 -0.60 8.55
C LEU A 72 5.24 -0.09 9.86
N LEU A 73 6.57 -0.13 9.98
CA LEU A 73 7.36 0.18 11.17
C LEU A 73 6.83 -0.52 12.43
N GLY A 74 6.42 -1.78 12.30
CA GLY A 74 5.84 -2.58 13.39
C GLY A 74 4.34 -2.33 13.66
N LEU A 75 3.71 -1.37 12.98
CA LEU A 75 2.28 -1.10 13.11
C LEU A 75 1.48 -1.97 12.14
N PRO A 76 0.53 -2.79 12.64
CA PRO A 76 -0.32 -3.60 11.79
C PRO A 76 -1.40 -2.73 11.11
N GLY A 77 -1.66 -3.02 9.84
CA GLY A 77 -2.78 -2.53 9.06
C GLY A 77 -3.47 -3.69 8.35
N ALA A 78 -4.79 -3.60 8.20
CA ALA A 78 -5.58 -4.58 7.46
C ALA A 78 -6.69 -3.89 6.70
N GLY A 79 -7.17 -4.49 5.62
CA GLY A 79 -8.31 -3.98 4.88
C GLY A 79 -8.50 -4.71 3.56
N HIS A 80 -8.81 -3.95 2.53
CA HIS A 80 -9.22 -4.48 1.23
C HIS A 80 -8.39 -3.86 0.11
N TRP A 81 -8.15 -4.62 -0.94
CA TRP A 81 -7.55 -4.11 -2.16
C TRP A 81 -8.39 -4.52 -3.37
N GLU A 82 -8.45 -3.63 -4.34
CA GLU A 82 -9.11 -3.86 -5.62
C GLU A 82 -8.20 -3.44 -6.78
N ARG A 83 -8.18 -4.25 -7.84
CA ARG A 83 -7.53 -3.87 -9.08
C ARG A 83 -8.48 -3.02 -9.92
N LEU A 84 -8.04 -1.81 -10.24
CA LEU A 84 -8.77 -0.87 -11.10
C LEU A 84 -8.36 -1.01 -12.57
N SER A 85 -7.09 -1.36 -12.84
CA SER A 85 -6.56 -1.64 -14.18
C SER A 85 -5.27 -2.48 -14.11
N ASP A 86 -4.68 -2.81 -15.26
CA ASP A 86 -3.42 -3.57 -15.37
C ASP A 86 -2.29 -3.04 -14.48
N GLN A 87 -2.26 -1.74 -14.22
CA GLN A 87 -1.25 -1.11 -13.36
C GLN A 87 -1.83 -0.37 -12.16
N ARG A 88 -3.15 -0.19 -12.07
CA ARG A 88 -3.73 0.62 -11.00
C ARG A 88 -4.47 -0.23 -9.98
N VAL A 89 -4.14 -0.01 -8.71
CA VAL A 89 -4.73 -0.71 -7.57
C VAL A 89 -5.19 0.31 -6.54
N ARG A 90 -6.36 0.10 -5.95
CA ARG A 90 -6.78 0.86 -4.77
C ARG A 90 -6.65 -0.05 -3.55
N VAL A 91 -6.04 0.48 -2.50
CA VAL A 91 -5.89 -0.20 -1.23
C VAL A 91 -6.58 0.63 -0.16
N GLU A 92 -7.51 0.02 0.53
CA GLU A 92 -8.11 0.54 1.75
C GLU A 92 -7.42 -0.11 2.94
N THR A 93 -6.71 0.70 3.72
CA THR A 93 -6.01 0.24 4.91
C THR A 93 -6.67 0.82 6.15
N THR A 94 -7.08 -0.06 7.05
CA THR A 94 -7.52 0.26 8.40
C THR A 94 -6.40 -0.06 9.38
N THR A 95 -6.01 0.95 10.14
CA THR A 95 -5.10 0.83 11.28
C THR A 95 -5.89 1.04 12.57
N LEU A 96 -5.22 0.99 13.72
CA LEU A 96 -5.84 1.38 15.00
C LEU A 96 -6.31 2.84 15.03
N ALA A 97 -5.76 3.70 14.18
CA ALA A 97 -5.97 5.15 14.20
C ALA A 97 -7.04 5.62 13.21
N SER A 98 -7.09 4.99 12.04
CA SER A 98 -7.84 5.50 10.90
C SER A 98 -7.99 4.44 9.82
N THR A 99 -9.02 4.64 8.99
CA THR A 99 -9.15 3.99 7.69
C THR A 99 -8.79 5.00 6.60
N THR A 100 -7.94 4.59 5.67
CA THR A 100 -7.50 5.41 4.54
C THR A 100 -7.56 4.60 3.26
N ALA A 101 -8.02 5.22 2.18
CA ALA A 101 -7.99 4.64 0.84
C ALA A 101 -6.91 5.36 0.02
N THR A 102 -6.06 4.60 -0.64
CA THR A 102 -4.99 5.15 -1.47
C THR A 102 -4.91 4.38 -2.78
N THR A 103 -4.78 5.12 -3.88
CA THR A 103 -4.56 4.56 -5.21
C THR A 103 -3.06 4.48 -5.47
N PHE A 104 -2.63 3.34 -5.98
CA PHE A 104 -1.26 3.08 -6.35
C PHE A 104 -1.18 2.64 -7.80
N ASP A 105 -0.13 3.11 -8.48
CA ASP A 105 0.36 2.45 -9.68
C ASP A 105 1.37 1.37 -9.25
N MET A 106 1.13 0.12 -9.66
CA MET A 106 1.83 -1.08 -9.24
C MET A 106 2.27 -1.89 -10.46
N TRP A 107 3.54 -2.27 -10.51
CA TRP A 107 4.09 -3.14 -11.55
C TRP A 107 5.19 -4.03 -11.01
N ILE A 108 5.40 -5.17 -11.66
CA ILE A 108 6.48 -6.10 -11.30
C ILE A 108 7.59 -5.99 -12.32
N ARG A 109 8.82 -5.92 -11.84
CA ARG A 109 10.04 -5.96 -12.63
C ARG A 109 11.10 -6.70 -11.84
N ASP A 110 11.80 -7.63 -12.49
CA ASP A 110 12.89 -8.41 -11.87
C ASP A 110 12.48 -9.06 -10.53
N ASP A 111 11.29 -9.67 -10.49
CA ASP A 111 10.67 -10.28 -9.30
C ASP A 111 10.45 -9.34 -8.09
N ALA A 112 10.55 -8.03 -8.31
CA ALA A 112 10.25 -6.99 -7.35
C ALA A 112 8.94 -6.26 -7.70
N LEU A 113 8.14 -5.99 -6.68
CA LEU A 113 6.96 -5.16 -6.77
C LEU A 113 7.36 -3.70 -6.58
N HIS A 114 7.09 -2.89 -7.60
CA HIS A 114 7.22 -1.45 -7.55
C HIS A 114 5.85 -0.84 -7.27
N ILE A 115 5.80 0.07 -6.30
CA ILE A 115 4.58 0.75 -5.86
C ILE A 115 4.85 2.25 -5.88
N GLN A 116 3.97 2.99 -6.54
CA GLN A 116 3.96 4.45 -6.55
C GLN A 116 2.57 4.94 -6.14
N ALA A 117 2.49 5.72 -5.07
CA ALA A 117 1.22 6.33 -4.67
C ALA A 117 0.85 7.45 -5.65
N GLU A 118 -0.45 7.60 -5.93
CA GLU A 118 -0.94 8.69 -6.78
C GLU A 118 -0.53 10.06 -6.20
N GLY A 119 0.15 10.87 -7.02
CA GLY A 119 0.67 12.18 -6.61
C GLY A 119 2.02 12.15 -5.91
N GLU A 120 2.58 10.98 -5.61
CA GLU A 120 3.97 10.84 -5.12
C GLU A 120 4.95 10.63 -6.29
N ARG A 121 6.15 11.19 -6.17
CA ARG A 121 7.26 10.93 -7.12
C ARG A 121 8.11 9.73 -6.73
N GLU A 122 7.97 9.28 -5.49
CA GLU A 122 8.78 8.21 -4.93
C GLU A 122 8.20 6.85 -5.32
N VAL A 123 9.07 5.98 -5.84
CA VAL A 123 8.74 4.59 -6.13
C VAL A 123 9.32 3.73 -5.01
N ARG A 124 8.45 3.01 -4.31
CA ARG A 124 8.82 2.07 -3.27
C ARG A 124 8.99 0.69 -3.90
N VAL A 125 10.06 -0.01 -3.52
CA VAL A 125 10.41 -1.31 -4.11
C VAL A 125 10.35 -2.38 -3.04
N PHE A 126 9.60 -3.45 -3.34
CA PHE A 126 9.40 -4.58 -2.46
C PHE A 126 9.82 -5.88 -3.13
N VAL A 127 10.42 -6.78 -2.39
CA VAL A 127 10.80 -8.13 -2.82
C VAL A 127 9.80 -9.15 -2.30
N ARG A 128 9.51 -10.17 -3.11
CA ARG A 128 8.59 -11.23 -2.70
C ARG A 128 9.18 -12.04 -1.54
N MET A 129 8.39 -12.25 -0.48
CA MET A 129 8.81 -13.12 0.61
C MET A 129 8.68 -14.60 0.21
N ALA A 130 9.75 -15.37 0.37
CA ALA A 130 9.74 -16.81 0.11
C ALA A 130 8.87 -17.54 1.16
N GLY A 131 7.97 -18.42 0.71
CA GLY A 131 7.16 -19.28 1.60
C GLY A 131 5.90 -18.65 2.22
N ALA A 132 5.61 -17.38 1.93
CA ALA A 132 4.42 -16.69 2.43
C ALA A 132 3.24 -16.82 1.44
N THR A 133 2.78 -18.05 1.23
CA THR A 133 1.44 -18.30 0.69
C THR A 133 0.56 -18.72 1.87
N THR A 134 -0.43 -17.89 2.20
CA THR A 134 -1.46 -18.12 3.24
C THR A 134 -0.94 -18.22 4.68
N LEU A 135 -1.22 -17.20 5.50
CA LEU A 135 -1.21 -17.30 6.96
C LEU A 135 -2.25 -18.35 7.38
N GLU A 136 -1.81 -19.59 7.63
CA GLU A 136 -2.62 -20.61 8.32
C GLU A 136 -2.92 -20.13 9.74
N ALA A 137 -4.21 -20.01 10.07
CA ALA A 137 -4.66 -19.74 11.43
C ALA A 137 -4.32 -20.95 12.34
N PRO A 138 -3.85 -20.73 13.58
CA PRO A 138 -3.52 -21.83 14.49
C PRO A 138 -4.78 -22.58 14.94
N GLN A 139 -4.84 -23.89 14.67
CA GLN A 139 -5.86 -24.78 15.24
C GLN A 139 -5.60 -25.04 16.73
N PRO A 140 -6.65 -25.22 17.56
CA PRO A 140 -6.50 -25.50 18.99
C PRO A 140 -6.00 -26.92 19.26
N LEU A 141 -5.11 -27.02 20.26
CA LEU A 141 -4.47 -28.24 20.74
C LEU A 141 -5.48 -29.29 21.25
N GLY A 142 -5.09 -30.56 21.05
CA GLY A 142 -5.90 -31.76 21.21
C GLY A 142 -6.45 -32.06 22.60
N GLN A 143 -7.51 -32.85 22.60
CA GLN A 143 -8.10 -33.51 23.77
C GLN A 143 -7.11 -34.51 24.41
N PRO A 144 -7.07 -34.64 25.75
CA PRO A 144 -6.33 -35.73 26.38
C PRO A 144 -7.12 -37.05 26.35
N PRO A 145 -6.44 -38.21 26.30
CA PRO A 145 -7.09 -39.51 26.30
C PRO A 145 -7.61 -39.90 27.69
N THR A 146 -8.71 -40.65 27.70
CA THR A 146 -9.34 -41.24 28.88
C THR A 146 -8.81 -42.64 29.17
N SER A 147 -8.29 -42.86 30.37
CA SER A 147 -8.22 -44.16 31.10
C SER A 147 -7.68 -43.84 32.49
N GLY A 148 -8.16 -44.33 33.64
CA GLY A 148 -8.79 -45.61 33.95
C GLY A 148 -8.06 -46.15 35.19
N GLU A 149 -8.71 -46.00 36.35
CA GLU A 149 -8.61 -46.72 37.66
C GLU A 149 -7.28 -47.15 38.33
N GLU A 150 -7.25 -46.84 39.63
CA GLU A 150 -6.79 -47.66 40.79
C GLU A 150 -5.42 -47.40 41.44
N GLY A 151 -5.44 -46.98 42.72
CA GLY A 151 -4.27 -46.93 43.61
C GLY A 151 -4.41 -46.01 44.84
N ASP A 152 -5.29 -46.36 45.78
CA ASP A 152 -5.39 -45.77 47.13
C ASP A 152 -4.06 -45.92 47.90
N HIS A 153 -3.60 -44.86 48.60
CA HIS A 153 -2.40 -44.76 49.48
C HIS A 153 -1.12 -44.07 48.94
N ALA A 154 -1.20 -43.23 47.89
CA ALA A 154 -0.10 -42.33 47.47
C ALA A 154 -0.52 -40.84 47.40
N ASP A 155 -1.69 -40.50 47.93
CA ASP A 155 -2.43 -39.30 47.53
C ASP A 155 -1.92 -37.98 48.14
N ASP A 156 -1.29 -38.00 49.32
CA ASP A 156 -0.87 -36.75 49.98
C ASP A 156 0.42 -36.14 49.39
N GLU A 157 1.38 -36.97 48.98
CA GLU A 157 2.63 -36.48 48.36
C GLU A 157 2.44 -36.13 46.88
N TRP A 158 1.53 -36.84 46.20
CA TRP A 158 1.15 -36.57 44.82
C TRP A 158 0.32 -35.28 44.71
N ALA A 159 -0.65 -35.07 45.62
CA ALA A 159 -1.41 -33.81 45.68
C ALA A 159 -0.52 -32.58 45.97
N GLY A 160 0.55 -32.74 46.76
CA GLY A 160 1.55 -31.70 46.99
C GLY A 160 2.35 -31.34 45.72
N ARG A 161 2.78 -32.35 44.95
CA ARG A 161 3.48 -32.15 43.67
C ARG A 161 2.59 -31.55 42.59
N GLU A 162 1.33 -31.98 42.48
CA GLU A 162 0.36 -31.36 41.57
C GLU A 162 0.09 -29.91 41.91
N ARG A 163 -0.02 -29.57 43.21
CA ARG A 163 -0.23 -28.19 43.64
C ARG A 163 0.95 -27.29 43.27
N LEU A 164 2.18 -27.74 43.52
CA LEU A 164 3.38 -26.98 43.13
C LEU A 164 3.52 -26.86 41.60
N ALA A 165 3.13 -27.89 40.84
CA ALA A 165 3.11 -27.84 39.38
C ALA A 165 2.09 -26.82 38.86
N ARG A 166 0.86 -26.80 39.42
CA ARG A 166 -0.18 -25.82 39.10
C ARG A 166 0.23 -24.40 39.50
N GLU A 167 0.88 -24.22 40.65
CA GLU A 167 1.40 -22.92 41.08
C GLU A 167 2.52 -22.42 40.15
N GLY A 168 3.42 -23.31 39.72
CA GLY A 168 4.45 -22.99 38.73
C GLY A 168 3.88 -22.63 37.35
N GLU A 169 2.84 -23.33 36.91
CA GLU A 169 2.14 -23.05 35.66
C GLU A 169 1.41 -21.69 35.71
N MET A 170 0.71 -21.40 36.81
CA MET A 170 0.07 -20.11 37.03
C MET A 170 1.07 -18.96 37.08
N ALA A 171 2.23 -19.16 37.69
CA ALA A 171 3.31 -18.16 37.70
C ALA A 171 3.86 -17.91 36.29
N ARG A 172 4.01 -18.96 35.47
CA ARG A 172 4.43 -18.83 34.06
C ARG A 172 3.40 -18.07 33.23
N LEU A 173 2.13 -18.42 33.35
CA LEU A 173 1.03 -17.74 32.66
C LEU A 173 0.92 -16.27 33.07
N ALA A 174 1.11 -15.96 34.36
CA ALA A 174 1.15 -14.58 34.85
C ALA A 174 2.32 -13.79 34.24
N ALA A 175 3.51 -14.39 34.14
CA ALA A 175 4.67 -13.76 33.51
C ALA A 175 4.46 -13.53 32.01
N GLU A 176 3.87 -14.49 31.29
CA GLU A 176 3.51 -14.37 29.88
C GLU A 176 2.47 -13.26 29.66
N ALA A 177 1.42 -13.21 30.50
CA ALA A 177 0.41 -12.16 30.45
C ALA A 177 1.01 -10.76 30.73
N GLN A 178 1.95 -10.68 31.67
CA GLN A 178 2.64 -9.43 31.98
C GLN A 178 3.53 -8.97 30.82
N ARG A 179 4.24 -9.89 30.14
CA ARG A 179 5.03 -9.59 28.94
C ARG A 179 4.12 -9.11 27.81
N ALA A 180 3.02 -9.82 27.53
CA ALA A 180 2.05 -9.42 26.51
C ALA A 180 1.45 -8.03 26.81
N SER A 181 1.16 -7.73 28.08
CA SER A 181 0.68 -6.40 28.51
C SER A 181 1.72 -5.30 28.31
N GLN A 182 3.01 -5.59 28.52
CA GLN A 182 4.09 -4.63 28.25
C GLN A 182 4.25 -4.38 26.76
N GLU A 183 4.23 -5.42 25.93
CA GLU A 183 4.29 -5.32 24.47
C GLU A 183 3.11 -4.50 23.93
N ALA A 184 1.88 -4.78 24.40
CA ALA A 184 0.70 -4.01 24.01
C ALA A 184 0.82 -2.52 24.37
N ARG A 185 1.39 -2.19 25.54
CA ARG A 185 1.65 -0.80 25.94
C ARG A 185 2.71 -0.13 25.06
N ALA A 186 3.77 -0.86 24.71
CA ALA A 186 4.81 -0.35 23.82
C ALA A 186 4.25 -0.05 22.41
N VAL A 187 3.44 -0.96 21.85
CA VAL A 187 2.77 -0.76 20.56
C VAL A 187 1.82 0.43 20.60
N ARG A 188 1.04 0.59 21.68
CA ARG A 188 0.17 1.77 21.85
C ARG A 188 0.96 3.08 21.89
N ALA A 189 2.05 3.12 22.66
CA ALA A 189 2.90 4.32 22.74
C ALA A 189 3.54 4.65 21.38
N GLN A 190 3.96 3.65 20.61
CA GLN A 190 4.47 3.85 19.25
C GLN A 190 3.39 4.38 18.30
N ALA A 191 2.16 3.85 18.38
CA ALA A 191 1.04 4.34 17.57
C ALA A 191 0.69 5.80 17.91
N GLU A 192 0.66 6.17 19.19
CA GLU A 192 0.43 7.55 19.63
C GLU A 192 1.53 8.50 19.14
N ALA A 193 2.81 8.09 19.21
CA ALA A 193 3.93 8.86 18.68
C ALA A 193 3.85 9.04 17.16
N ALA A 194 3.48 7.99 16.42
CA ALA A 194 3.29 8.06 14.97
C ALA A 194 2.15 9.00 14.57
N GLN A 195 1.03 8.97 15.30
CA GLN A 195 -0.09 9.90 15.10
C GLN A 195 0.33 11.35 15.36
N ALA A 196 1.08 11.61 16.44
CA ALA A 196 1.60 12.95 16.74
C ALA A 196 2.55 13.45 15.64
N ALA A 197 3.44 12.60 15.14
CA ALA A 197 4.34 12.93 14.04
C ALA A 197 3.59 13.25 12.73
N ALA A 198 2.55 12.47 12.41
CA ALA A 198 1.70 12.71 11.25
C ALA A 198 0.94 14.05 11.36
N ALA A 199 0.39 14.36 12.53
CA ALA A 199 -0.27 15.63 12.80
C ALA A 199 0.69 16.82 12.64
N GLN A 200 1.92 16.69 13.17
CA GLN A 200 2.94 17.72 13.02
C GLN A 200 3.35 17.92 11.54
N SER A 201 3.51 16.83 10.80
CA SER A 201 3.82 16.90 9.36
C SER A 201 2.72 17.61 8.57
N ALA A 202 1.45 17.30 8.87
CA ALA A 202 0.31 17.97 8.25
C ALA A 202 0.26 19.46 8.59
N GLN A 203 0.59 19.84 9.83
CA GLN A 203 0.68 21.25 10.22
C GLN A 203 1.81 21.97 9.46
N ASN A 204 3.00 21.38 9.39
CA ASN A 204 4.13 21.95 8.66
C ASN A 204 3.81 22.14 7.17
N ALA A 205 3.07 21.20 6.56
CA ALA A 205 2.63 21.31 5.18
C ALA A 205 1.65 22.48 4.97
N ARG A 206 0.70 22.69 5.90
CA ARG A 206 -0.22 23.83 5.86
C ARG A 206 0.51 25.16 6.02
N GLU A 207 1.47 25.24 6.92
CA GLU A 207 2.30 26.44 7.10
C GLU A 207 3.13 26.75 5.85
N ARG A 208 3.66 25.73 5.17
CA ARG A 208 4.39 25.91 3.91
C ARG A 208 3.48 26.46 2.81
N LEU A 209 2.29 25.89 2.64
CA LEU A 209 1.30 26.37 1.66
C LEU A 209 0.89 27.82 1.95
N ALA A 210 0.62 28.17 3.21
CA ALA A 210 0.28 29.53 3.59
C ALA A 210 1.40 30.54 3.25
N ARG A 211 2.67 30.15 3.47
CA ARG A 211 3.82 30.98 3.06
C ARG A 211 3.96 31.10 1.54
N GLU A 212 3.70 30.03 0.79
CA GLU A 212 3.70 30.07 -0.67
C GLU A 212 2.60 30.99 -1.21
N GLU A 213 1.39 30.95 -0.63
CA GLU A 213 0.28 31.84 -0.98
C GLU A 213 0.60 33.31 -0.64
N GLU A 214 1.20 33.57 0.53
CA GLU A 214 1.63 34.91 0.92
C GLU A 214 2.70 35.46 -0.03
N MET A 215 3.70 34.65 -0.39
CA MET A 215 4.72 35.02 -1.36
C MET A 215 4.14 35.29 -2.74
N ALA A 216 3.17 34.49 -3.19
CA ALA A 216 2.48 34.73 -4.46
C ALA A 216 1.67 36.04 -4.44
N ARG A 217 1.03 36.37 -3.30
CA ARG A 217 0.33 37.64 -3.13
C ARG A 217 1.28 38.83 -3.20
N LEU A 218 2.40 38.75 -2.49
CA LEU A 218 3.43 39.80 -2.51
C LEU A 218 4.05 39.97 -3.90
N ALA A 219 4.28 38.88 -4.62
CA ALA A 219 4.77 38.95 -6.00
C ALA A 219 3.77 39.66 -6.93
N ALA A 220 2.47 39.35 -6.82
CA ALA A 220 1.42 40.01 -7.59
C ALA A 220 1.28 41.50 -7.23
N GLU A 221 1.40 41.87 -5.95
CA GLU A 221 1.43 43.26 -5.50
C GLU A 221 2.65 44.02 -6.07
N ALA A 222 3.83 43.39 -6.06
CA ALA A 222 5.05 43.97 -6.63
C ALA A 222 4.94 44.17 -8.15
N GLU A 223 4.37 43.21 -8.88
CA GLU A 223 4.12 43.35 -10.32
C GLU A 223 3.19 44.51 -10.64
N ARG A 224 2.11 44.68 -9.85
CA ARG A 224 1.20 45.83 -9.99
C ARG A 224 1.92 47.15 -9.77
N ALA A 225 2.74 47.25 -8.72
CA ALA A 225 3.52 48.47 -8.44
C ALA A 225 4.51 48.78 -9.58
N VAL A 226 5.14 47.77 -10.18
CA VAL A 226 6.03 47.94 -11.34
C VAL A 226 5.26 48.45 -12.56
N GLN A 227 4.06 47.94 -12.82
CA GLN A 227 3.23 48.40 -13.94
C GLN A 227 2.76 49.84 -13.73
N GLU A 228 2.37 50.21 -12.52
CA GLU A 228 1.99 51.58 -12.17
C GLU A 228 3.16 52.56 -12.37
N ALA A 229 4.36 52.20 -11.89
CA ALA A 229 5.56 53.01 -12.10
C ALA A 229 5.90 53.19 -13.59
N ARG A 230 5.73 52.14 -14.40
CA ARG A 230 5.90 52.23 -15.87
C ARG A 230 4.88 53.17 -16.51
N ALA A 231 3.62 53.11 -16.08
CA ALA A 231 2.56 54.00 -16.58
C ALA A 231 2.85 55.47 -16.23
N ILE A 232 3.25 55.76 -14.99
CA ILE A 232 3.63 57.11 -14.55
C ILE A 232 4.80 57.64 -15.39
N ARG A 233 5.84 56.81 -15.60
CA ARG A 233 6.99 57.19 -16.43
C ARG A 233 6.57 57.51 -17.87
N ALA A 234 5.74 56.67 -18.49
CA ALA A 234 5.25 56.90 -19.84
C ALA A 234 4.43 58.20 -19.95
N GLN A 235 3.61 58.52 -18.94
CA GLN A 235 2.87 59.78 -18.87
C GLN A 235 3.81 60.98 -18.74
N ALA A 236 4.85 60.89 -17.92
CA ALA A 236 5.85 61.94 -17.76
C ALA A 236 6.62 62.19 -19.07
N GLU A 237 7.05 61.13 -19.76
CA GLU A 237 7.73 61.21 -21.07
C GLU A 237 6.81 61.84 -22.13
N ALA A 238 5.52 61.48 -22.16
CA ALA A 238 4.54 62.08 -23.05
C ALA A 238 4.30 63.57 -22.76
N ALA A 239 4.21 63.96 -21.49
CA ALA A 239 4.06 65.36 -21.08
C ALA A 239 5.29 66.20 -21.47
N GLN A 240 6.49 65.67 -21.27
CA GLN A 240 7.74 66.31 -21.70
C GLN A 240 7.78 66.50 -23.23
N ALA A 241 7.39 65.49 -24.00
CA ALA A 241 7.32 65.58 -25.45
C ALA A 241 6.28 66.63 -25.92
N ALA A 242 5.14 66.73 -25.24
CA ALA A 242 4.14 67.75 -25.54
C ALA A 242 4.64 69.17 -25.24
N ALA A 243 5.29 69.37 -24.08
CA ALA A 243 5.90 70.64 -23.71
C ALA A 243 6.99 71.07 -24.70
N ALA A 244 7.83 70.13 -25.16
CA ALA A 244 8.86 70.40 -26.16
C ALA A 244 8.26 70.86 -27.51
N ARG A 245 7.14 70.26 -27.95
CA ARG A 245 6.42 70.69 -29.16
C ARG A 245 5.81 72.08 -29.02
N ALA A 246 5.27 72.41 -27.86
CA ALA A 246 4.70 73.73 -27.59
C ALA A 246 5.75 74.84 -27.54
N ALA A 247 6.99 74.52 -27.15
CA ALA A 247 8.10 75.46 -27.08
C ALA A 247 8.85 75.65 -28.41
N ALA A 248 8.59 74.83 -29.44
CA ALA A 248 9.18 75.01 -30.75
C ALA A 248 8.73 76.36 -31.33
N PRO A 249 9.66 77.25 -31.76
CA PRO A 249 9.28 78.52 -32.35
C PRO A 249 8.40 78.25 -33.58
N ALA A 250 7.26 78.92 -33.65
CA ALA A 250 6.47 78.94 -34.87
C ALA A 250 7.34 79.60 -35.95
N ASP A 251 7.92 78.79 -36.84
CA ASP A 251 8.52 79.30 -38.07
C ASP A 251 7.42 80.10 -38.78
N GLN A 252 7.53 81.42 -38.66
CA GLN A 252 6.67 82.34 -39.39
C GLN A 252 7.11 82.29 -40.85
N PRO A 253 6.16 82.08 -41.80
CA PRO A 253 6.46 82.15 -43.22
C PRO A 253 6.94 83.54 -43.66
#